data_AF-A0A1L3SN98-F1
#
_entry.id   AF-A0A1L3SN98-F1
#
_cell.length_a   1.000
_cell.length_b   1.000
_cell.length_c   1.000
_cell.angle_alpha   90.00
_cell.angle_beta   90.00
_cell.angle_gamma   90.00
#
_symmetry.space_group_name_H-M   'P 1'
#
loop_
_entity.id
_entity.type
_entity.pdbx_description
1 polymer ?
#
loop_
_entity_poly.entity_id
_entity_poly.type
_entity_poly.pdbx_seq_one_letter_code
_entity_poly.pdbx_strand_id
1 'polypeptide(L)'
;MGEVPISLHLTAETKRELEEHARQLNVSVAEIAERAIASYLEILARERAILKERLADADKGVFVSSEAILEWMERLETDIDSPAPEPDVFLPPRG
;
A
#
# COMPACT_ATOMS: atom_id res chain seq x y z
N MET A 1 0.80 -21.18 21.03
CA MET A 1 1.16 -19.76 21.27
C MET A 1 -0.05 -19.12 21.93
N GLY A 2 0.13 -18.39 23.03
CA GLY A 2 -0.99 -17.77 23.75
C GLY A 2 -1.29 -16.37 23.23
N GLU A 3 -2.57 -15.99 23.22
CA GLU A 3 -3.00 -14.62 22.95
C GLU A 3 -2.54 -13.69 24.07
N VAL A 4 -2.04 -12.51 23.71
CA VAL A 4 -1.60 -11.48 24.67
C VAL A 4 -2.61 -10.33 24.63
N PRO A 5 -3.29 -10.01 25.73
CA PRO A 5 -4.29 -8.95 25.74
C PRO A 5 -3.62 -7.58 25.59
N ILE A 6 -4.29 -6.69 24.84
CA ILE A 6 -3.93 -5.27 24.73
C ILE A 6 -5.08 -4.42 25.27
N SER A 7 -4.75 -3.28 25.88
CA SER A 7 -5.74 -2.28 26.29
C SER A 7 -5.74 -1.14 25.28
N LEU A 8 -6.92 -0.76 24.82
CA LEU A 8 -7.12 0.29 23.80
C LEU A 8 -8.01 1.38 24.35
N HIS A 9 -7.64 2.64 24.09
CA HIS A 9 -8.51 3.78 24.32
C HIS A 9 -9.27 4.10 23.03
N LEU A 10 -10.59 4.01 23.09
CA LEU A 10 -11.50 4.33 22.00
C LEU A 10 -12.35 5.53 22.37
N THR A 11 -12.73 6.32 21.37
CA THR A 11 -13.80 7.31 21.56
C THR A 11 -15.12 6.61 21.84
N ALA A 12 -16.05 7.30 22.50
CA ALA A 12 -17.38 6.75 22.77
C ALA A 12 -18.13 6.37 21.48
N GLU A 13 -17.92 7.16 20.42
CA GLU A 13 -18.49 6.92 19.10
C GLU A 13 -17.94 5.64 18.46
N THR A 14 -16.62 5.50 18.36
CA THR A 14 -15.98 4.32 17.78
C THR A 14 -16.35 3.05 18.56
N LYS A 15 -16.39 3.13 19.90
CA LYS A 15 -16.85 2.00 20.73
C LYS A 15 -18.28 1.58 20.37
N ARG A 16 -19.20 2.54 20.25
CA ARG A 16 -20.60 2.28 19.90
C ARG A 16 -20.74 1.63 18.53
N GLU A 17 -20.02 2.13 17.53
CA GLU A 17 -20.04 1.58 16.16
C GLU A 17 -19.48 0.15 16.14
N LEU A 18 -18.39 -0.09 16.87
CA LEU A 18 -17.76 -1.41 16.97
C LEU A 18 -18.71 -2.43 17.62
N GLU A 19 -19.40 -2.04 18.69
CA GLU A 19 -20.42 -2.85 19.35
C GLU A 19 -21.63 -3.13 18.45
N GLU A 20 -22.04 -2.16 17.62
CA GLU A 20 -23.14 -2.35 16.67
C GLU A 20 -22.78 -3.36 15.58
N HIS A 21 -21.60 -3.23 14.98
CA HIS A 21 -21.12 -4.19 13.98
C HIS A 21 -20.92 -5.58 14.58
N ALA A 22 -20.41 -5.67 15.81
CA ALA A 22 -20.28 -6.94 16.53
C ALA A 22 -21.62 -7.65 16.69
N ARG A 23 -22.67 -6.90 17.08
CA ARG A 23 -24.03 -7.43 17.18
C ARG A 23 -24.58 -7.88 15.84
N GLN A 24 -24.43 -7.07 14.78
CA GLN A 24 -24.94 -7.40 13.45
C GLN A 24 -24.28 -8.66 12.86
N LEU A 25 -22.98 -8.83 13.10
CA LEU A 25 -22.20 -9.97 12.61
C LEU A 25 -22.22 -11.18 13.56
N ASN A 26 -22.85 -11.04 14.73
CA ASN A 26 -22.87 -12.05 15.80
C ASN A 26 -21.46 -12.53 16.22
N VAL A 27 -20.52 -11.60 16.34
CA VAL A 27 -19.14 -11.83 16.78
C VAL A 27 -18.80 -10.95 17.98
N SER A 28 -17.65 -11.18 18.60
CA SER A 28 -17.19 -10.32 19.70
C SER A 28 -16.60 -9.01 19.17
N VAL A 29 -16.64 -7.96 20.01
CA VAL A 29 -15.95 -6.69 19.74
C VAL A 29 -14.45 -6.89 19.57
N ALA A 30 -13.87 -7.80 20.35
CA ALA A 30 -12.45 -8.14 20.28
C ALA A 30 -12.07 -8.77 18.93
N GLU A 31 -12.92 -9.64 18.39
CA GLU A 31 -12.70 -10.28 17.08
C GLU A 31 -12.73 -9.26 15.94
N ILE A 32 -13.64 -8.29 15.98
CA ILE A 32 -13.64 -7.21 14.98
C ILE A 32 -12.37 -6.36 15.10
N ALA A 33 -11.98 -6.02 16.33
CA ALA A 33 -10.76 -5.24 16.57
C ALA A 33 -9.51 -6.01 16.09
N GLU A 34 -9.40 -7.30 16.37
CA GLU A 34 -8.31 -8.16 15.92
C GLU A 34 -8.23 -8.21 14.40
N ARG A 35 -9.36 -8.45 13.72
CA ARG A 35 -9.42 -8.48 12.25
C ARG A 35 -9.02 -7.14 11.64
N ALA A 36 -9.49 -6.03 12.22
CA ALA A 36 -9.16 -4.69 11.76
C ALA A 36 -7.66 -4.39 11.93
N ILE A 37 -7.09 -4.73 13.09
CA ILE A 37 -5.65 -4.55 13.37
C ILE A 37 -4.81 -5.41 12.43
N ALA A 38 -5.15 -6.69 12.25
CA ALA A 38 -4.44 -7.59 11.36
C ALA A 38 -4.45 -7.07 9.91
N SER A 39 -5.62 -6.66 9.42
CA SER A 39 -5.77 -6.11 8.07
C SER A 39 -4.95 -4.83 7.89
N TYR A 40 -4.96 -3.94 8.88
CA TYR A 40 -4.19 -2.70 8.84
C TYR A 40 -2.68 -2.97 8.80
N LEU A 41 -2.18 -3.91 9.62
CA LEU A 41 -0.78 -4.29 9.63
C LEU A 41 -0.36 -4.95 8.30
N GLU A 42 -1.23 -5.74 7.68
CA GLU A 42 -0.98 -6.31 6.36
C GLU A 42 -0.83 -5.22 5.28
N ILE A 43 -1.72 -4.23 5.28
CA ILE A 43 -1.64 -3.09 4.36
C ILE A 43 -0.31 -2.36 4.53
N LEU A 44 0.07 -2.03 5.77
CA LEU A 44 1.34 -1.36 6.05
C LEU A 44 2.55 -2.20 5.62
N ALA A 45 2.51 -3.52 5.84
CA ALA A 45 3.58 -4.41 5.41
C ALA A 45 3.72 -4.44 3.89
N ARG A 46 2.60 -4.49 3.17
CA ARG A 46 2.55 -4.47 1.70
C ARG A 46 3.08 -3.16 1.13
N GLU A 47 2.65 -2.02 1.67
CA GLU A 47 3.15 -0.71 1.28
C GLU A 47 4.67 -0.59 1.47
N ARG A 48 5.18 -1.04 2.63
CA ARG A 48 6.62 -1.04 2.90
C ARG A 48 7.39 -1.95 1.95
N ALA A 49 6.84 -3.12 1.61
CA ALA A 49 7.47 -4.03 0.67
C ALA A 49 7.58 -3.42 -0.72
N ILE A 50 6.50 -2.79 -1.22
CA ILE A 50 6.49 -2.07 -2.50
C ILE A 50 7.53 -0.96 -2.47
N LEU A 51 7.54 -0.11 -1.43
CA LEU A 51 8.50 0.98 -1.34
C LEU A 51 9.95 0.48 -1.29
N LYS A 52 10.22 -0.62 -0.57
CA LYS A 52 11.55 -1.22 -0.51
C LYS A 52 12.01 -1.75 -1.87
N GLU A 53 11.12 -2.39 -2.61
CA GLU A 53 11.39 -2.84 -3.98
C GLU A 53 11.69 -1.66 -4.90
N ARG A 54 10.85 -0.62 -4.86
CA ARG A 54 11.03 0.58 -5.69
C ARG A 54 12.30 1.35 -5.35
N LEU A 55 12.69 1.38 -4.08
CA LEU A 55 13.96 1.96 -3.66
C LEU A 55 15.14 1.16 -4.20
N ALA A 56 15.10 -0.17 -4.08
CA ALA A 56 16.14 -1.04 -4.61
C ALA A 56 16.25 -0.95 -6.14
N ASP A 57 15.15 -0.73 -6.85
CA ASP A 57 15.16 -0.47 -8.30
C ASP A 57 15.77 0.90 -8.62
N ALA A 58 15.41 1.94 -7.88
CA ALA A 58 15.97 3.27 -8.05
C ALA A 58 17.49 3.30 -7.78
N ASP A 59 17.97 2.52 -6.82
CA ASP A 59 19.39 2.38 -6.50
C ASP A 59 20.20 1.77 -7.65
N LYS A 60 19.56 1.06 -8.60
CA LYS A 60 20.21 0.56 -9.84
C LYS A 60 20.57 1.70 -10.80
N GLY A 61 19.97 2.88 -10.64
CA GLY A 61 20.29 4.06 -11.44
C GLY A 61 19.69 4.05 -12.85
N VAL A 62 18.72 3.18 -13.15
CA VAL A 62 18.12 3.05 -14.49
C VAL A 62 16.72 3.65 -14.50
N PHE A 63 16.51 4.72 -15.28
CA PHE A 63 15.26 5.47 -15.32
C PHE A 63 14.85 5.82 -16.76
N VAL A 64 13.56 6.13 -16.93
CA VAL A 64 13.02 6.80 -18.12
C VAL A 64 12.90 8.30 -17.82
N SER A 65 13.30 9.14 -18.76
CA SER A 65 13.17 10.58 -18.68
C SER A 65 11.71 11.02 -18.64
N SER A 66 11.46 12.17 -18.01
CA SER A 66 10.11 12.75 -17.97
C SER A 66 9.59 13.07 -19.36
N GLU A 67 10.46 13.44 -20.30
CA GLU A 67 10.09 13.73 -21.70
C GLU A 67 9.54 12.48 -22.39
N ALA A 68 10.27 11.35 -22.33
CA ALA A 68 9.82 10.11 -22.94
C ALA A 68 8.51 9.57 -22.34
N ILE A 69 8.29 9.78 -21.03
CA ILE A 69 7.01 9.44 -20.37
C ILE A 69 5.87 10.34 -20.87
N LEU A 70 6.08 11.65 -20.96
CA LEU A 70 5.03 12.58 -21.44
C LEU A 70 4.64 12.28 -22.88
N GLU A 71 5.62 12.07 -23.77
CA GLU A 71 5.34 11.70 -25.16
C GLU A 71 4.59 10.36 -25.26
N TRP A 72 4.93 9.39 -24.40
CA TRP A 72 4.19 8.13 -24.37
C TRP A 72 2.75 8.31 -23.88
N MET A 73 2.53 9.15 -22.87
CA MET A 73 1.17 9.47 -22.39
C MET A 73 0.33 10.15 -23.47
N GLU A 74 0.90 11.06 -24.26
CA GLU A 74 0.20 11.68 -25.39
C GLU A 74 -0.15 10.64 -26.48
N ARG A 75 0.76 9.70 -26.77
CA ARG A 75 0.47 8.62 -27.72
C ARG A 75 -0.66 7.72 -27.26
N LEU A 76 -0.74 7.40 -25.96
CA LEU A 76 -1.81 6.56 -25.41
C LEU A 76 -3.22 7.15 -25.62
N GLU A 77 -3.36 8.47 -25.79
CA GLU A 77 -4.66 9.09 -26.10
C GLU A 77 -5.20 8.68 -27.48
N THR A 78 -4.32 8.28 -28.40
CA THR A 78 -4.66 7.93 -29.79
C THR A 78 -4.37 6.47 -30.14
N ASP A 79 -3.42 5.84 -29.44
CA ASP A 79 -3.04 4.44 -29.60
C ASP A 79 -2.77 3.82 -28.22
N ILE A 80 -3.80 3.18 -27.68
CA ILE A 80 -3.79 2.57 -26.33
C ILE A 80 -2.79 1.41 -26.19
N ASP A 81 -2.37 0.81 -27.31
CA ASP A 81 -1.45 -0.33 -27.34
C ASP A 81 0.02 0.13 -27.52
N SER A 82 0.28 1.45 -27.50
CA SER A 82 1.61 2.02 -27.57
C SER A 82 2.53 1.46 -26.46
N PRO A 83 3.69 0.88 -26.79
CA PRO A 83 4.60 0.32 -25.79
C PRO A 83 5.17 1.41 -24.89
N ALA A 84 5.41 1.05 -23.62
CA ALA A 84 6.08 1.94 -22.69
C ALA A 84 7.50 2.28 -23.17
N PRO A 85 8.01 3.49 -22.89
CA PRO A 85 9.35 3.90 -23.27
C PRO A 85 10.43 3.09 -22.55
N GLU A 86 11.53 2.85 -23.25
CA GLU A 86 12.74 2.22 -22.69
C GLU A 86 13.53 3.22 -21.83
N PRO A 87 14.34 2.74 -20.87
CA PRO A 87 15.22 3.60 -20.09
C PRO A 87 16.24 4.35 -20.94
N ASP A 88 16.35 5.66 -20.72
CA ASP A 88 17.28 6.58 -21.39
C ASP A 88 18.13 7.39 -20.39
N VAL A 89 17.86 7.28 -19.09
CA VAL A 89 18.62 7.93 -18.01
C VAL A 89 19.36 6.89 -17.17
N PHE A 90 20.69 7.00 -17.13
CA PHE A 90 21.58 6.08 -16.42
C PHE A 90 22.47 6.84 -15.44
N LEU A 91 22.21 6.66 -14.14
CA LEU A 91 22.98 7.22 -13.04
C LEU A 91 23.88 6.13 -12.43
N PRO A 92 25.02 6.50 -11.80
CA PRO A 92 25.80 5.54 -11.03
C PRO A 92 24.93 4.96 -9.90
N PRO A 93 25.04 3.64 -9.62
CA PRO A 93 24.25 3.03 -8.56
C PRO A 93 24.60 3.65 -7.22
N ARG A 94 23.59 3.82 -6.37
CA ARG A 94 23.77 4.26 -4.98
C ARG A 94 23.84 3.03 -4.10
N GLY A 95 25.00 2.80 -3.47
CA GLY A 95 25.27 1.71 -2.54
C GLY A 95 25.97 2.21 -1.30
#